data_AF-A0A165VK86-F1
#
_entry.id   AF-A0A165VK86-F1
#
_cell.length_a   1.000
_cell.length_b   1.000
_cell.length_c   1.000
_cell.angle_alpha   90.00
_cell.angle_beta   90.00
_cell.angle_gamma   90.00
#
_symmetry.space_group_name_H-M   'P 1'
#
loop_
_entity.id
_entity.type
_entity.pdbx_description
1 polymer ?
#
loop_
_entity_poly.entity_id
_entity_poly.type
_entity_poly.pdbx_seq_one_letter_code
_entity_poly.pdbx_strand_id
1 'polypeptide(L)'
;MTVFSRLLPSIVSAYALQGVLAAIFVPQANEKYYDLGGALGFLSTTLVSLYYPSLKAKLWDRLPVPVPALTTFAPRQLLATACLGLWSARLGSFLVARALRAGGDARFDDVKHDPPKFSAFWMAQATWVLLVGLPVYTLNALPPAAHPPLGVRDCAALVLFAGSFLFEIAADRQKSAWRRTKENKEHEEKFITSGLWSVSRHPNYVGEVGIQTGIALLATASLQTAYFPRGAVALAALSPLTTYFLLRKVSGVPPLEKSGDKKFGSDPKWLEYKRTVPVFFPWGPKE
;
A
#
# COMPACT_ATOMS: atom_id res chain seq x y z
N MET A 1 7.48 -8.56 28.51
CA MET A 1 6.74 -8.82 27.26
C MET A 1 7.71 -8.78 26.10
N THR A 2 7.74 -9.81 25.26
CA THR A 2 8.57 -9.82 24.05
C THR A 2 8.06 -8.74 23.10
N VAL A 3 8.94 -8.06 22.35
CA VAL A 3 8.51 -6.95 21.47
C VAL A 3 7.42 -7.37 20.47
N PHE A 4 7.44 -8.62 20.01
CA PHE A 4 6.41 -9.14 19.11
C PHE A 4 5.00 -9.23 19.73
N SER A 5 4.87 -9.36 21.06
CA SER A 5 3.53 -9.35 21.67
C SER A 5 2.86 -7.98 21.54
N ARG A 6 3.62 -6.92 21.27
CA ARG A 6 3.09 -5.58 20.99
C ARG A 6 2.54 -5.43 19.56
N LEU A 7 2.72 -6.43 18.68
CA LEU A 7 2.11 -6.45 17.35
C LEU A 7 0.67 -6.99 17.37
N LEU A 8 0.31 -7.75 18.41
CA LEU A 8 -1.02 -8.36 18.50
C LEU A 8 -2.17 -7.34 18.37
N PRO A 9 -2.12 -6.14 18.99
CA PRO A 9 -3.15 -5.13 18.82
C PRO A 9 -3.29 -4.64 17.37
N SER A 10 -2.17 -4.50 16.65
CA SER A 10 -2.19 -4.12 15.23
C SER A 10 -2.78 -5.23 14.36
N ILE A 11 -2.43 -6.48 14.62
CA ILE A 11 -3.02 -7.65 13.93
C ILE A 11 -4.53 -7.67 14.17
N VAL A 12 -4.96 -7.59 15.43
CA VAL A 12 -6.39 -7.58 15.80
C VAL A 12 -7.10 -6.40 15.16
N SER A 13 -6.53 -5.20 15.18
CA SER A 13 -7.11 -4.00 14.55
C SER A 13 -7.34 -4.19 13.05
N ALA A 14 -6.36 -4.74 12.33
CA ALA A 14 -6.45 -4.94 10.88
C ALA A 14 -7.59 -5.92 10.54
N TYR A 15 -7.69 -7.06 11.22
CA TYR A 15 -8.74 -8.04 10.96
C TYR A 15 -10.10 -7.63 11.51
N ALA A 16 -10.16 -6.98 12.68
CA ALA A 16 -11.41 -6.54 13.29
C ALA A 16 -12.11 -5.50 12.41
N LEU A 17 -11.39 -4.49 11.91
CA LEU A 17 -11.99 -3.49 11.04
C LEU A 17 -12.54 -4.12 9.76
N GLN A 18 -11.75 -4.95 9.07
CA GLN A 18 -12.24 -5.59 7.84
C GLN A 18 -13.37 -6.59 8.12
N GLY A 19 -13.37 -7.25 9.29
CA GLY A 19 -14.44 -8.15 9.71
C GLY A 19 -15.75 -7.39 9.92
N VAL A 20 -15.71 -6.23 10.58
CA VAL A 20 -16.86 -5.34 10.74
C VAL A 20 -17.36 -4.83 9.39
N LEU A 21 -16.46 -4.36 8.52
CA LEU A 21 -16.84 -3.90 7.18
C LEU A 21 -17.42 -5.03 6.33
N ALA A 22 -16.87 -6.24 6.41
CA ALA A 22 -17.42 -7.42 5.76
C ALA A 22 -18.83 -7.74 6.27
N ALA A 23 -19.04 -7.75 7.59
CA ALA A 23 -20.34 -8.00 8.19
C ALA A 23 -21.41 -6.98 7.75
N ILE A 24 -21.02 -5.74 7.49
CA ILE A 24 -21.92 -4.69 6.98
C ILE A 24 -22.18 -4.86 5.48
N PHE A 25 -21.13 -5.00 4.67
CA PHE A 25 -21.21 -4.86 3.21
C PHE A 25 -21.43 -6.16 2.44
N VAL A 26 -21.02 -7.31 2.98
CA VAL A 26 -21.25 -8.62 2.34
C VAL A 26 -22.74 -8.94 2.21
N PRO A 27 -23.59 -8.77 3.25
CA PRO A 27 -25.03 -8.99 3.12
C PRO A 27 -25.71 -8.07 2.10
N GLN A 28 -25.11 -6.90 1.84
CA GLN A 28 -25.61 -5.91 0.89
C GLN A 28 -25.06 -6.10 -0.53
N ALA A 29 -24.16 -7.07 -0.74
CA ALA A 29 -23.40 -7.22 -1.99
C ALA A 29 -22.79 -5.89 -2.49
N ASN A 30 -22.23 -5.09 -1.57
CA ASN A 30 -21.78 -3.73 -1.85
C ASN A 30 -20.25 -3.60 -1.78
N GLU A 31 -19.61 -3.48 -2.93
CA GLU A 31 -18.15 -3.38 -3.10
C GLU A 31 -17.62 -1.94 -3.09
N LYS A 32 -18.49 -0.93 -3.16
CA LYS A 32 -18.09 0.47 -3.40
C LYS A 32 -17.11 1.02 -2.35
N TYR A 33 -17.16 0.49 -1.14
CA TYR A 33 -16.34 0.93 -0.02
C TYR A 33 -15.16 0.01 0.29
N TYR A 34 -14.90 -1.01 -0.53
CA TYR A 34 -13.81 -1.96 -0.31
C TYR A 34 -12.44 -1.28 -0.23
N ASP A 35 -12.14 -0.40 -1.20
CA ASP A 35 -10.86 0.32 -1.25
C ASP A 35 -10.76 1.36 -0.10
N LEU A 36 -11.88 1.98 0.30
CA LEU A 36 -11.94 2.85 1.48
C LEU A 36 -11.62 2.06 2.76
N GLY A 37 -12.18 0.86 2.89
CA GLY A 37 -11.90 -0.06 3.99
C GLY A 37 -10.42 -0.38 4.11
N GLY A 38 -9.73 -0.57 2.98
CA GLY A 38 -8.28 -0.74 2.95
C GLY A 38 -7.52 0.48 3.51
N ALA A 39 -7.85 1.67 3.02
CA ALA A 39 -7.21 2.91 3.47
C ALA A 39 -7.44 3.17 4.97
N LEU A 40 -8.69 3.03 5.43
CA LEU A 40 -9.02 3.11 6.86
C LEU A 40 -8.30 2.03 7.67
N GLY A 41 -8.11 0.84 7.12
CA GLY A 41 -7.33 -0.24 7.72
C GLY A 41 -5.89 0.15 7.99
N PHE A 42 -5.18 0.69 7.01
CA PHE A 42 -3.81 1.17 7.21
C PHE A 42 -3.73 2.30 8.25
N LEU A 43 -4.60 3.30 8.15
CA LEU A 43 -4.59 4.45 9.07
C LEU A 43 -4.91 4.03 10.50
N SER A 44 -6.00 3.30 10.71
CA SER A 44 -6.41 2.84 12.05
C SER A 44 -5.38 1.91 12.67
N THR A 45 -4.86 0.93 11.92
CA THR A 45 -3.86 -0.01 12.43
C THR A 45 -2.55 0.69 12.78
N THR A 46 -2.16 1.70 12.00
CA THR A 46 -0.99 2.53 12.31
C THR A 46 -1.19 3.32 13.61
N LEU A 47 -2.36 3.96 13.79
CA LEU A 47 -2.69 4.67 15.02
C LEU A 47 -2.71 3.73 16.24
N VAL A 48 -3.31 2.55 16.11
CA VAL A 48 -3.30 1.51 17.14
C VAL A 48 -1.86 1.11 17.46
N SER A 49 -0.99 0.91 16.45
CA SER A 49 0.41 0.53 16.70
C SER A 49 1.19 1.54 17.53
N LEU A 50 0.89 2.84 17.38
CA LEU A 50 1.54 3.92 18.14
C LEU A 50 0.95 4.11 19.54
N TYR A 51 -0.38 4.12 19.64
CA TYR A 51 -1.07 4.59 20.83
C TYR A 51 -1.56 3.48 21.75
N TYR A 52 -1.67 2.23 21.27
CA TYR A 52 -2.22 1.13 22.06
C TYR A 52 -1.56 0.94 23.43
N PRO A 53 -0.21 0.99 23.58
CA PRO A 53 0.40 0.84 24.90
C PRO A 53 -0.12 1.85 25.93
N SER A 54 -0.24 3.13 25.54
CA SER A 54 -0.74 4.19 26.41
C SER A 54 -2.25 4.13 26.59
N LEU A 55 -3.01 3.77 25.56
CA LEU A 55 -4.46 3.57 25.65
C LEU A 55 -4.81 2.41 26.56
N LYS A 56 -4.08 1.29 26.48
CA LYS A 56 -4.24 0.15 27.38
C LYS A 56 -3.93 0.54 28.82
N ALA A 57 -2.79 1.19 29.05
CA ALA A 57 -2.41 1.64 30.39
C ALA A 57 -3.46 2.58 31.01
N LYS A 58 -4.00 3.52 30.21
CA LYS A 58 -5.02 4.47 30.65
C LYS A 58 -6.40 3.84 30.85
N LEU A 59 -6.88 3.07 29.88
CA LEU A 59 -8.27 2.58 29.82
C LEU A 59 -8.46 1.24 30.54
N TRP A 60 -7.50 0.33 30.37
CA TRP A 60 -7.59 -1.03 30.90
C TRP A 60 -6.95 -1.14 32.27
N ASP A 61 -5.71 -0.67 32.40
CA ASP A 61 -4.95 -0.74 33.64
C ASP A 61 -5.29 0.42 34.59
N ARG A 62 -6.14 1.36 34.14
CA ARG A 62 -6.63 2.55 34.87
C ARG A 62 -5.52 3.40 35.49
N LEU A 63 -4.36 3.43 34.84
CA LEU A 63 -3.23 4.26 35.26
C LEU A 63 -3.47 5.71 34.83
N PRO A 64 -3.09 6.71 35.64
CA PRO A 64 -3.25 8.13 35.32
C PRO A 64 -2.17 8.60 34.34
N VAL A 65 -2.03 7.92 33.21
CA VAL A 65 -1.09 8.28 32.15
C VAL A 65 -1.79 9.11 31.07
N PRO A 66 -1.21 10.26 30.65
CA PRO A 66 -1.78 11.03 29.56
C PRO A 66 -1.64 10.29 28.23
N VAL A 67 -2.47 10.67 27.25
CA VAL A 67 -2.25 10.23 25.86
C VAL A 67 -0.99 10.93 25.35
N PRO A 68 0.02 10.22 24.81
CA PRO A 68 1.27 10.82 24.40
C PRO A 68 1.07 11.88 23.31
N ALA A 69 1.70 13.05 23.46
CA ALA A 69 1.76 14.03 22.38
C ALA A 69 2.67 13.51 21.25
N LEU A 70 2.45 13.96 20.01
CA LEU A 70 3.27 13.51 18.87
C LEU A 70 4.77 13.73 19.08
N THR A 71 5.15 14.81 19.76
CA THR A 71 6.53 15.16 20.10
C THR A 71 7.23 14.17 21.04
N THR A 72 6.48 13.26 21.67
CA THR A 72 7.03 12.24 22.57
C THR A 72 7.48 10.97 21.85
N PHE A 73 7.08 10.78 20.59
CA PHE A 73 7.52 9.65 19.77
C PHE A 73 8.88 9.92 19.13
N ALA A 74 9.59 8.84 18.80
CA ALA A 74 10.87 8.98 18.11
C ALA A 74 10.67 9.55 16.69
N PRO A 75 11.60 10.38 16.18
CA PRO A 75 11.49 10.95 14.83
C PRO A 75 11.24 9.91 13.74
N ARG A 76 11.88 8.74 13.84
CA ARG A 76 11.70 7.62 12.90
C ARG A 76 10.28 7.05 12.92
N GLN A 77 9.64 6.94 14.09
CA GLN A 77 8.25 6.49 14.22
C GLN A 77 7.32 7.45 13.49
N LEU A 78 7.49 8.75 13.75
CA LEU A 78 6.69 9.80 13.12
C LEU A 78 6.87 9.81 11.59
N LEU A 79 8.11 9.72 11.11
CA LEU A 79 8.41 9.69 9.67
C LEU A 79 7.80 8.46 8.99
N ALA A 80 7.98 7.26 9.55
CA ALA A 80 7.44 6.03 8.96
C ALA A 80 5.90 6.02 8.95
N THR A 81 5.28 6.46 10.05
CA THR A 81 3.83 6.62 10.14
C THR A 81 3.31 7.68 9.16
N ALA A 82 4.01 8.81 9.01
CA ALA A 82 3.64 9.84 8.05
C ALA A 82 3.75 9.34 6.61
N CYS A 83 4.84 8.64 6.25
CA CYS A 83 5.01 8.05 4.92
C CYS A 83 3.88 7.08 4.58
N LEU A 84 3.56 6.14 5.48
CA LEU A 84 2.47 5.18 5.28
C LEU A 84 1.10 5.88 5.24
N GLY A 85 0.87 6.89 6.09
CA GLY A 85 -0.36 7.67 6.11
C GLY A 85 -0.57 8.50 4.84
N LEU A 86 0.46 9.20 4.36
CA LEU A 86 0.43 9.97 3.12
C LEU A 86 0.16 9.07 1.91
N TRP A 87 0.86 7.94 1.83
CA TRP A 87 0.61 6.94 0.79
C TRP A 87 -0.82 6.39 0.86
N SER A 88 -1.28 5.97 2.04
CA SER A 88 -2.61 5.40 2.24
C SER A 88 -3.72 6.39 1.89
N ALA A 89 -3.59 7.65 2.31
CA ALA A 89 -4.55 8.71 1.99
C ALA A 89 -4.60 8.98 0.48
N ARG A 90 -3.44 9.03 -0.17
CA ARG A 90 -3.35 9.25 -1.63
C ARG A 90 -3.97 8.09 -2.40
N LEU A 91 -3.56 6.85 -2.11
CA LEU A 91 -4.03 5.68 -2.83
C LEU A 91 -5.53 5.46 -2.57
N GLY A 92 -5.95 5.54 -1.31
CA GLY A 92 -7.35 5.40 -0.91
C GLY A 92 -8.26 6.43 -1.59
N SER A 93 -7.90 7.72 -1.54
CA SER A 93 -8.70 8.78 -2.19
C SER A 93 -8.79 8.60 -3.71
N PHE A 94 -7.69 8.20 -4.36
CA PHE A 94 -7.67 7.92 -5.79
C PHE A 94 -8.57 6.73 -6.16
N LEU A 95 -8.48 5.62 -5.41
CA LEU A 95 -9.26 4.41 -5.68
C LEU A 95 -10.75 4.62 -5.41
N VAL A 96 -11.11 5.28 -4.31
CA VAL A 96 -12.51 5.62 -3.99
C VAL A 96 -13.10 6.54 -5.05
N ALA A 97 -12.39 7.61 -5.43
CA ALA A 97 -12.85 8.51 -6.48
C ALA A 97 -13.08 7.78 -7.81
N ARG A 98 -12.22 6.80 -8.14
CA ARG A 98 -12.36 5.95 -9.32
C ARG A 98 -13.58 5.03 -9.22
N ALA A 99 -13.76 4.33 -8.11
CA ALA A 99 -14.90 3.42 -7.90
C ALA A 99 -16.24 4.17 -7.98
N LEU A 100 -16.32 5.35 -7.37
CA LEU A 100 -17.52 6.19 -7.42
C LEU A 100 -17.84 6.66 -8.85
N ARG A 101 -16.84 7.04 -9.64
CA ARG A 101 -17.03 7.43 -11.05
C ARG A 101 -17.41 6.26 -11.96
N ALA A 102 -16.84 5.08 -11.70
CA ALA A 102 -17.12 3.88 -12.49
C ALA A 102 -18.44 3.18 -12.10
N GLY A 103 -19.07 3.59 -11.00
CA GLY A 103 -20.31 3.00 -10.48
C GLY A 103 -20.11 1.70 -9.68
N GLY A 104 -18.88 1.25 -9.51
CA GLY A 104 -18.50 -0.01 -8.87
C GLY A 104 -17.10 -0.43 -9.29
N ASP A 105 -16.69 -1.63 -8.90
CA ASP A 105 -15.42 -2.22 -9.32
C ASP A 105 -15.66 -3.60 -9.94
N ALA A 106 -15.35 -3.70 -11.24
CA ALA A 106 -15.59 -4.89 -12.05
C ALA A 106 -14.88 -6.15 -11.51
N ARG A 107 -13.88 -6.01 -10.64
CA ARG A 107 -13.25 -7.15 -9.95
C ARG A 107 -14.22 -7.96 -9.09
N PHE A 108 -15.31 -7.34 -8.63
CA PHE A 108 -16.26 -7.95 -7.70
C PHE A 108 -17.57 -8.37 -8.36
N ASP A 109 -17.78 -8.10 -9.64
CA ASP A 109 -19.07 -8.36 -10.31
C ASP A 109 -19.49 -9.83 -10.21
N ASP A 110 -18.53 -10.75 -10.35
CA ASP A 110 -18.78 -12.20 -10.26
C ASP A 110 -18.73 -12.75 -8.82
N VAL A 111 -18.34 -11.94 -7.84
CA VAL A 111 -18.03 -12.40 -6.47
C VAL A 111 -18.95 -11.80 -5.42
N LYS A 112 -19.48 -10.59 -5.62
CA LYS A 112 -20.26 -9.86 -4.60
C LYS A 112 -21.55 -10.56 -4.17
N HIS A 113 -22.08 -11.46 -5.01
CA HIS A 113 -23.27 -12.27 -4.70
C HIS A 113 -22.96 -13.63 -4.07
N ASP A 114 -21.68 -13.96 -3.85
CA ASP A 114 -21.21 -15.16 -3.15
C ASP A 114 -20.63 -14.75 -1.78
N PRO A 115 -21.40 -14.83 -0.68
CA PRO A 115 -20.97 -14.29 0.60
C PRO A 115 -19.67 -14.88 1.15
N PRO A 116 -19.42 -16.21 1.08
CA PRO A 116 -18.12 -16.78 1.45
C PRO A 116 -16.95 -16.19 0.65
N LYS A 117 -17.05 -16.14 -0.68
CA LYS A 117 -15.97 -15.61 -1.50
C LYS A 117 -15.78 -14.11 -1.27
N PHE A 118 -16.86 -13.34 -1.18
CA PHE A 118 -16.76 -11.90 -0.94
C PHE A 118 -16.15 -11.60 0.43
N SER A 119 -16.50 -12.36 1.47
CA SER A 119 -15.87 -12.27 2.79
C SER A 119 -14.37 -12.57 2.75
N ALA A 120 -13.95 -13.53 1.92
CA ALA A 120 -12.53 -13.84 1.73
C ALA A 120 -11.75 -12.64 1.15
N PHE A 121 -12.35 -11.84 0.27
CA PHE A 121 -11.72 -10.60 -0.22
C PHE A 121 -11.48 -9.59 0.89
N TRP A 122 -12.42 -9.43 1.84
CA TRP A 122 -12.22 -8.54 3.00
C TRP A 122 -11.10 -9.05 3.92
N MET A 123 -11.00 -10.36 4.11
CA MET A 123 -9.90 -10.95 4.91
C MET A 123 -8.55 -10.89 4.18
N ALA A 124 -8.54 -11.01 2.85
CA ALA A 124 -7.36 -10.75 2.04
C ALA A 124 -6.91 -9.28 2.17
N GLN A 125 -7.85 -8.33 2.23
CA GLN A 125 -7.57 -6.92 2.49
C GLN A 125 -6.93 -6.73 3.88
N ALA A 126 -7.44 -7.41 4.92
CA ALA A 126 -6.84 -7.35 6.26
C ALA A 126 -5.39 -7.86 6.25
N THR A 127 -5.16 -8.97 5.54
CA THR A 127 -3.83 -9.57 5.37
C THR A 127 -2.89 -8.61 4.62
N TRP A 128 -3.39 -7.93 3.59
CA TRP A 128 -2.64 -6.92 2.86
C TRP A 128 -2.27 -5.72 3.74
N VAL A 129 -3.23 -5.18 4.51
CA VAL A 129 -3.00 -4.11 5.49
C VAL A 129 -1.93 -4.51 6.51
N LEU A 130 -1.97 -5.76 6.98
CA LEU A 130 -0.98 -6.28 7.92
C LEU A 130 0.40 -6.38 7.30
N LEU A 131 0.54 -7.07 6.16
CA LEU A 131 1.85 -7.36 5.55
C LEU A 131 2.54 -6.11 5.03
N VAL A 132 1.81 -5.21 4.37
CA VAL A 132 2.38 -3.97 3.82
C VAL A 132 2.70 -2.96 4.93
N GLY A 133 1.86 -2.87 5.96
CA GLY A 133 2.09 -2.00 7.12
C GLY A 133 3.06 -2.57 8.15
N LEU A 134 3.46 -3.85 8.03
CA LEU A 134 4.28 -4.56 9.01
C LEU A 134 5.58 -3.83 9.43
N PRO A 135 6.36 -3.21 8.52
CA PRO A 135 7.55 -2.46 8.93
C PRO A 135 7.18 -1.34 9.90
N VAL A 136 6.04 -0.67 9.66
CA VAL A 136 5.52 0.45 10.46
C VAL A 136 5.04 -0.04 11.83
N TYR A 137 4.26 -1.12 11.87
CA TYR A 137 3.76 -1.65 13.13
C TYR A 137 4.90 -2.20 14.01
N THR A 138 5.91 -2.79 13.36
CA THR A 138 7.07 -3.36 14.05
C THR A 138 7.99 -2.29 14.63
N LEU A 139 8.30 -1.20 13.90
CA LEU A 139 9.05 -0.10 14.54
C LEU A 139 8.25 0.60 15.63
N ASN A 140 6.93 0.71 15.50
CA ASN A 140 6.09 1.38 16.50
C ASN A 140 5.96 0.58 17.80
N ALA A 141 6.26 -0.72 17.78
CA ALA A 141 6.35 -1.55 18.97
C ALA A 141 7.51 -1.14 19.91
N LEU A 142 8.51 -0.40 19.42
CA LEU A 142 9.64 0.05 20.24
C LEU A 142 9.28 1.27 21.10
N PRO A 143 9.80 1.34 22.33
CA PRO A 143 9.69 2.57 23.10
C PRO A 143 10.53 3.67 22.42
N PRO A 144 10.09 4.95 22.44
CA PRO A 144 10.77 6.05 21.76
C PRO A 144 12.27 6.15 22.07
N ALA A 145 12.66 5.97 23.33
CA ALA A 145 14.05 6.02 23.78
C ALA A 145 14.96 4.90 23.22
N ALA A 146 14.38 3.82 22.70
CA ALA A 146 15.13 2.71 22.10
C ALA A 146 15.41 2.91 20.60
N HIS A 147 14.88 3.96 19.98
CA HIS A 147 15.16 4.24 18.57
C HIS A 147 16.59 4.80 18.43
N PRO A 148 17.41 4.23 17.54
CA PRO A 148 18.67 4.85 17.16
C PRO A 148 18.42 6.24 16.56
N PRO A 149 19.39 7.17 16.68
CA PRO A 149 19.31 8.45 16.00
C PRO A 149 19.13 8.28 14.49
N LEU A 150 18.56 9.29 13.84
CA LEU A 150 18.45 9.29 12.37
C LEU A 150 19.85 9.33 11.76
N GLY A 151 20.07 8.55 10.71
CA GLY A 151 21.33 8.46 10.00
C GLY A 151 21.19 8.52 8.49
N VAL A 152 22.30 8.32 7.79
CA VAL A 152 22.36 8.36 6.31
C VAL A 152 21.36 7.40 5.66
N ARG A 153 21.16 6.22 6.26
CA ARG A 153 20.17 5.23 5.79
C ARG A 153 18.75 5.78 5.78
N ASP A 154 18.40 6.61 6.76
CA ASP A 154 17.06 7.21 6.87
C ASP A 154 16.84 8.28 5.82
N CYS A 155 17.87 9.08 5.57
CA CYS A 155 17.87 10.03 4.47
C CYS A 155 17.67 9.31 3.13
N ALA A 156 18.44 8.24 2.87
CA ALA A 156 18.29 7.45 1.65
C ALA A 156 16.89 6.80 1.52
N ALA A 157 16.34 6.28 2.62
CA ALA A 157 15.01 5.70 2.67
C ALA A 157 13.91 6.74 2.36
N LEU A 158 14.03 7.95 2.92
CA LEU A 158 13.11 9.06 2.67
C LEU A 158 13.22 9.59 1.24
N VAL A 159 14.44 9.69 0.69
CA VAL A 159 14.65 10.06 -0.72
C VAL A 159 14.03 9.04 -1.66
N LEU A 160 14.22 7.74 -1.37
CA LEU A 160 13.58 6.67 -2.13
C LEU A 160 12.05 6.76 -2.05
N PHE A 161 11.49 6.90 -0.84
CA PHE A 161 10.05 7.07 -0.65
C PHE A 161 9.52 8.28 -1.42
N ALA A 162 10.12 9.46 -1.25
CA ALA A 162 9.65 10.69 -1.88
C ALA A 162 9.78 10.63 -3.41
N GLY A 163 10.90 10.13 -3.91
CA GLY A 163 11.13 9.94 -5.34
C GLY A 163 10.11 8.98 -5.96
N SER A 164 9.88 7.83 -5.32
CA SER A 164 8.90 6.85 -5.77
C SER A 164 7.45 7.35 -5.66
N PHE A 165 7.12 8.10 -4.61
CA PHE A 165 5.81 8.73 -4.42
C PHE A 165 5.53 9.77 -5.52
N LEU A 166 6.49 10.64 -5.83
CA LEU A 166 6.39 11.60 -6.93
C LEU A 166 6.32 10.91 -8.30
N PHE A 167 7.09 9.84 -8.49
CA PHE A 167 7.08 9.04 -9.71
C PHE A 167 5.70 8.43 -9.97
N GLU A 168 5.08 7.83 -8.94
CA GLU A 168 3.73 7.28 -9.03
C GLU A 168 2.69 8.35 -9.34
N ILE A 169 2.75 9.50 -8.66
CA ILE A 169 1.87 10.64 -8.93
C ILE A 169 2.01 11.11 -10.37
N ALA A 170 3.24 11.25 -10.88
CA ALA A 170 3.50 11.66 -12.26
C ALA A 170 2.92 10.65 -13.26
N ALA A 171 3.14 9.35 -13.03
CA ALA A 171 2.64 8.28 -13.90
C ALA A 171 1.10 8.27 -13.99
N ASP A 172 0.42 8.39 -12.86
CA ASP A 172 -1.04 8.40 -12.80
C ASP A 172 -1.64 9.70 -13.36
N ARG A 173 -0.97 10.84 -13.16
CA ARG A 173 -1.35 12.12 -13.77
C ARG A 173 -1.21 12.08 -15.29
N GLN A 174 -0.10 11.55 -15.82
CA GLN A 174 0.10 11.38 -17.26
C GLN A 174 -1.00 10.51 -17.87
N LYS A 175 -1.32 9.36 -17.24
CA LYS A 175 -2.39 8.47 -17.70
C LYS A 175 -3.77 9.12 -17.66
N SER A 176 -4.04 9.92 -16.62
CA SER A 176 -5.33 10.58 -16.45
C SER A 176 -5.50 11.74 -17.43
N ALA A 177 -4.45 12.53 -17.65
CA ALA A 177 -4.44 13.59 -18.65
C ALA A 177 -4.64 13.02 -20.06
N TRP A 178 -3.89 11.97 -20.42
CA TRP A 178 -4.04 11.29 -21.72
C TRP A 178 -5.44 10.72 -21.95
N ARG A 179 -6.09 10.17 -20.92
CA ARG A 179 -7.49 9.71 -21.04
C ARG A 179 -8.46 10.86 -21.31
N ARG A 180 -8.26 11.99 -20.63
CA ARG A 180 -9.11 13.18 -20.81
C ARG A 180 -8.97 13.77 -22.21
N THR A 181 -7.74 13.88 -22.73
CA THR A 181 -7.50 14.36 -24.10
C THR A 181 -8.10 13.42 -25.15
N LYS A 182 -8.07 12.10 -24.88
CA LYS A 182 -8.75 11.10 -25.71
C LYS A 182 -10.27 11.27 -25.71
N GLU A 183 -10.88 11.49 -24.54
CA GLU A 183 -12.32 11.75 -24.41
C GLU A 183 -12.75 13.02 -25.15
N ASN A 184 -11.89 14.04 -25.16
CA ASN A 184 -12.06 15.27 -25.93
C ASN A 184 -11.81 15.10 -27.44
N LYS A 185 -11.46 13.89 -27.90
CA LYS A 185 -11.09 13.59 -29.30
C LYS A 185 -9.90 14.39 -29.82
N GLU A 186 -8.98 14.79 -28.95
CA GLU A 186 -7.77 15.53 -29.34
C GLU A 186 -6.71 14.61 -29.99
N HIS A 187 -6.80 13.30 -29.79
CA HIS A 187 -5.97 12.30 -30.46
C HIS A 187 -6.69 10.95 -30.60
N GLU A 188 -6.23 10.13 -31.55
CA GLU A 188 -6.82 8.80 -31.85
C GLU A 188 -6.00 7.63 -31.25
N GLU A 189 -4.97 7.92 -30.46
CA GLU A 189 -4.13 6.88 -29.86
C GLU A 189 -4.94 5.88 -29.03
N LYS A 190 -4.68 4.59 -29.24
CA LYS A 190 -5.41 3.51 -28.57
C LYS A 190 -4.98 3.30 -27.12
N PHE A 191 -3.70 3.51 -26.82
CA PHE A 191 -3.07 3.36 -25.51
C PHE A 191 -1.92 4.37 -25.35
N ILE A 192 -1.61 4.74 -24.11
CA ILE A 192 -0.51 5.66 -23.79
C ILE A 192 0.84 4.96 -23.98
N THR A 193 1.78 5.63 -24.64
CA THR A 193 3.16 5.15 -24.88
C THR A 193 4.23 6.20 -24.59
N SER A 194 3.84 7.38 -24.09
CA SER A 194 4.70 8.53 -23.88
C SER A 194 4.93 8.81 -22.39
N GLY A 195 5.90 9.68 -22.09
CA GLY A 195 6.26 10.02 -20.71
C GLY A 195 6.84 8.82 -19.95
N LEU A 196 6.39 8.60 -18.72
CA LEU A 196 6.86 7.46 -17.92
C LEU A 196 6.39 6.11 -18.48
N TRP A 197 5.32 6.12 -19.30
CA TRP A 197 4.80 4.92 -19.95
C TRP A 197 5.68 4.46 -21.12
N SER A 198 6.61 5.29 -21.63
CA SER A 198 7.63 4.82 -22.59
C SER A 198 8.79 4.09 -21.92
N VAL A 199 8.97 4.30 -20.61
CA VAL A 199 10.09 3.74 -19.82
C VAL A 199 9.70 2.40 -19.18
N SER A 200 8.44 2.29 -18.75
CA SER A 200 7.88 1.12 -18.09
C SER A 200 6.42 0.98 -18.50
N ARG A 201 5.94 -0.24 -18.78
CA ARG A 201 4.51 -0.46 -19.09
C ARG A 201 3.61 -0.19 -17.88
N HIS A 202 4.15 -0.28 -16.66
CA HIS A 202 3.43 -0.03 -15.41
C HIS A 202 4.26 0.85 -14.45
N PRO A 203 4.51 2.13 -14.80
CA PRO A 203 5.41 2.99 -14.04
C PRO A 203 4.84 3.33 -12.65
N ASN A 204 3.52 3.46 -12.52
CA ASN A 204 2.87 3.67 -11.23
C ASN A 204 3.12 2.49 -10.25
N TYR A 205 3.15 1.25 -10.74
CA TYR A 205 3.49 0.08 -9.91
C TYR A 205 4.96 0.01 -9.52
N VAL A 206 5.86 0.53 -10.35
CA VAL A 206 7.28 0.70 -9.96
C VAL A 206 7.39 1.70 -8.81
N GLY A 207 6.64 2.82 -8.88
CA GLY A 207 6.52 3.78 -7.79
C GLY A 207 6.01 3.12 -6.50
N GLU A 208 4.92 2.35 -6.59
CA GLU A 208 4.32 1.66 -5.44
C GLU A 208 5.34 0.71 -4.75
N VAL A 209 6.08 -0.10 -5.49
CA VAL A 209 7.13 -0.98 -4.91
C VAL A 209 8.24 -0.15 -4.26
N GLY A 210 8.65 0.96 -4.88
CA GLY A 210 9.67 1.85 -4.35
C GLY A 210 9.24 2.57 -3.06
N ILE A 211 7.98 2.97 -2.95
CA ILE A 211 7.37 3.54 -1.73
C ILE A 211 7.48 2.56 -0.58
N GLN A 212 7.02 1.32 -0.78
CA GLN A 212 7.06 0.29 0.27
C GLN A 212 8.50 -0.09 0.63
N THR A 213 9.41 -0.05 -0.34
CA THR A 213 10.84 -0.27 -0.10
C THR A 213 11.43 0.85 0.77
N GLY A 214 11.10 2.12 0.48
CA GLY A 214 11.52 3.26 1.29
C GLY A 214 11.00 3.17 2.74
N ILE A 215 9.72 2.85 2.93
CA ILE A 215 9.13 2.65 4.26
C ILE A 215 9.80 1.50 5.01
N ALA A 216 10.02 0.36 4.33
CA ALA A 216 10.71 -0.79 4.91
C ALA A 216 12.14 -0.43 5.33
N LEU A 217 12.90 0.28 4.49
CA LEU A 217 14.26 0.74 4.79
C LEU A 217 14.29 1.67 6.00
N LEU A 218 13.30 2.56 6.15
CA LEU A 218 13.22 3.49 7.28
C LEU A 218 13.04 2.77 8.63
N ALA A 219 12.35 1.62 8.64
CA ALA A 219 12.13 0.81 9.84
C ALA A 219 13.38 0.04 10.30
N THR A 220 14.26 -0.32 9.37
CA THR A 220 15.32 -1.31 9.61
C THR A 220 16.28 -1.02 10.77
N ALA A 221 16.71 0.23 10.99
CA ALA A 221 17.65 0.51 12.08
C ALA A 221 17.02 0.24 13.45
N SER A 222 15.72 0.51 13.61
CA SER A 222 14.97 0.13 14.81
C SER A 222 14.85 -1.39 14.96
N LEU A 223 14.67 -2.09 13.85
CA LEU A 223 14.58 -3.55 13.84
C LEU A 223 15.92 -4.26 14.09
N GLN A 224 17.04 -3.53 14.12
CA GLN A 224 18.39 -4.05 14.44
C GLN A 224 18.81 -3.78 15.89
N THR A 225 17.95 -3.16 16.70
CA THR A 225 18.21 -2.94 18.13
C THR A 225 18.16 -4.25 18.92
N ALA A 226 18.70 -4.24 20.15
CA ALA A 226 18.69 -5.40 21.04
C ALA A 226 17.28 -5.90 21.44
N TYR A 227 16.23 -5.11 21.16
CA TYR A 227 14.85 -5.46 21.41
C TYR A 227 14.31 -6.54 20.47
N PHE A 228 14.98 -6.77 19.35
CA PHE A 228 14.60 -7.77 18.36
C PHE A 228 15.65 -8.86 18.21
N PRO A 229 15.22 -10.09 17.85
CA PRO A 229 16.17 -11.14 17.48
C PRO A 229 16.92 -10.76 16.20
N ARG A 230 18.13 -11.32 16.06
CA ARG A 230 18.91 -11.24 14.82
C ARG A 230 18.05 -11.73 13.65
N GLY A 231 17.96 -10.94 12.59
CA GLY A 231 17.14 -11.26 11.41
C GLY A 231 15.75 -10.63 11.38
N ALA A 232 15.30 -9.91 12.42
CA ALA A 232 13.99 -9.23 12.41
C ALA A 232 13.81 -8.24 11.25
N VAL A 233 14.91 -7.72 10.69
CA VAL A 233 14.92 -6.90 9.46
C VAL A 233 14.21 -7.60 8.28
N ALA A 234 14.22 -8.93 8.23
CA ALA A 234 13.50 -9.69 7.20
C ALA A 234 11.97 -9.44 7.24
N LEU A 235 11.42 -9.12 8.42
CA LEU A 235 10.00 -8.76 8.54
C LEU A 235 9.69 -7.45 7.81
N ALA A 236 10.61 -6.49 7.79
CA ALA A 236 10.43 -5.26 7.02
C ALA A 236 10.39 -5.53 5.51
N ALA A 237 11.16 -6.51 5.03
CA ALA A 237 11.18 -6.88 3.62
C ALA A 237 9.87 -7.51 3.13
N LEU A 238 9.05 -8.08 4.03
CA LEU A 238 7.75 -8.66 3.66
C LEU A 238 6.82 -7.64 3.00
N SER A 239 6.89 -6.36 3.38
CA SER A 239 6.06 -5.31 2.78
C SER A 239 6.34 -5.11 1.27
N PRO A 240 7.54 -4.69 0.84
CA PRO A 240 7.84 -4.51 -0.57
C PRO A 240 7.78 -5.82 -1.37
N LEU A 241 8.12 -6.97 -0.77
CA LEU A 241 8.01 -8.26 -1.45
C LEU A 241 6.55 -8.65 -1.72
N THR A 242 5.66 -8.45 -0.73
CA THR A 242 4.22 -8.69 -0.90
C THR A 242 3.65 -7.76 -1.95
N THR A 243 3.98 -6.47 -1.89
CA THR A 243 3.55 -5.49 -2.89
C THR A 243 4.04 -5.84 -4.29
N TYR A 244 5.32 -6.19 -4.45
CA TYR A 244 5.86 -6.65 -5.72
C TYR A 244 5.14 -7.90 -6.24
N PHE A 245 4.93 -8.90 -5.40
CA PHE A 245 4.25 -10.13 -5.79
C PHE A 245 2.81 -9.87 -6.23
N LEU A 246 2.03 -9.13 -5.43
CA LEU A 246 0.64 -8.80 -5.74
C LEU A 246 0.54 -8.03 -7.05
N LEU A 247 1.37 -7.00 -7.23
CA LEU A 247 1.34 -6.20 -8.44
C LEU A 247 1.85 -6.97 -9.65
N ARG A 248 2.97 -7.69 -9.56
CA ARG A 248 3.58 -8.32 -10.73
C ARG A 248 2.89 -9.62 -11.14
N LYS A 249 2.31 -10.37 -10.19
CA LYS A 249 1.86 -11.75 -10.41
C LYS A 249 0.39 -12.02 -10.13
N VAL A 250 -0.32 -11.13 -9.42
CA VAL A 250 -1.71 -11.40 -9.00
C VAL A 250 -2.68 -10.35 -9.54
N SER A 251 -2.74 -9.18 -8.91
CA SER A 251 -3.83 -8.20 -9.06
C SER A 251 -3.46 -6.95 -9.86
N GLY A 252 -2.17 -6.70 -10.10
CA GLY A 252 -1.71 -5.53 -10.86
C GLY A 252 -1.59 -5.80 -12.36
N VAL A 253 -0.40 -6.21 -12.78
CA VAL A 253 0.02 -6.38 -14.18
C VAL A 253 -0.79 -7.44 -14.93
N PRO A 254 -0.98 -8.68 -14.43
CA PRO A 254 -1.62 -9.73 -15.23
C PRO A 254 -3.03 -9.39 -15.76
N PRO A 255 -3.98 -8.88 -14.95
CA PRO A 255 -5.31 -8.55 -15.45
C PRO A 255 -5.28 -7.36 -16.44
N LEU A 256 -4.39 -6.40 -16.24
CA LEU A 256 -4.25 -5.24 -17.13
C LEU A 256 -3.66 -5.62 -18.49
N GLU A 257 -2.61 -6.44 -18.50
CA GLU A 257 -2.01 -6.96 -19.73
C GLU A 257 -2.99 -7.84 -20.50
N LYS A 258 -3.69 -8.76 -19.81
CA LYS A 258 -4.73 -9.59 -20.43
C LYS A 258 -5.86 -8.75 -21.03
N SER A 259 -6.27 -7.68 -20.35
CA SER A 259 -7.27 -6.74 -20.89
C SER A 259 -6.74 -5.97 -22.11
N GLY A 260 -5.46 -5.55 -22.07
CA GLY A 260 -4.78 -4.90 -23.19
C GLY A 260 -4.68 -5.82 -24.41
N ASP A 261 -4.23 -7.06 -24.21
CA ASP A 261 -4.12 -8.07 -25.28
C ASP A 261 -5.47 -8.41 -25.89
N LYS A 262 -6.55 -8.49 -25.09
CA LYS A 262 -7.90 -8.70 -25.61
C LYS A 262 -8.37 -7.54 -26.49
N LYS A 263 -7.95 -6.30 -26.20
CA LYS A 263 -8.39 -5.09 -26.92
C LYS A 263 -7.50 -4.74 -28.11
N PHE A 264 -6.20 -4.99 -28.00
CA PHE A 264 -5.17 -4.47 -28.91
C PHE A 264 -4.19 -5.56 -29.41
N GLY A 265 -4.41 -6.84 -29.09
CA GLY A 265 -3.47 -7.92 -29.43
C GLY A 265 -3.22 -8.11 -30.93
N SER A 266 -4.13 -7.65 -31.79
CA SER A 266 -3.96 -7.63 -33.25
C SER A 266 -3.35 -6.33 -33.78
N ASP A 267 -3.09 -5.33 -32.94
CA ASP A 267 -2.50 -4.05 -33.33
C ASP A 267 -0.97 -4.14 -33.33
N PRO A 268 -0.30 -3.92 -34.48
CA PRO A 268 1.16 -3.97 -34.56
C PRO A 268 1.86 -3.00 -33.59
N LYS A 269 1.26 -1.84 -33.29
CA LYS A 269 1.83 -0.87 -32.35
C LYS A 269 1.82 -1.39 -30.92
N TRP A 270 0.79 -2.17 -30.54
CA TRP A 270 0.70 -2.76 -29.21
C TRP A 270 1.76 -3.84 -29.00
N LEU A 271 1.93 -4.70 -30.01
CA LEU A 271 2.97 -5.73 -30.00
C LEU A 271 4.37 -5.11 -29.92
N GLU A 272 4.62 -4.05 -30.70
CA GLU A 272 5.90 -3.34 -30.66
C GLU A 272 6.16 -2.67 -29.30
N TYR A 273 5.13 -2.06 -28.73
CA TYR A 273 5.22 -1.45 -27.39
C TYR A 273 5.55 -2.48 -26.32
N LYS A 274 4.91 -3.66 -26.31
CA LYS A 274 5.27 -4.74 -25.37
C LYS A 274 6.70 -5.24 -25.59
N ARG A 275 7.14 -5.35 -26.85
CA ARG A 275 8.49 -5.82 -27.20
C ARG A 275 9.59 -4.85 -26.76
N THR A 276 9.32 -3.54 -26.82
CA THR A 276 10.34 -2.51 -26.58
C THR A 276 10.34 -1.99 -25.15
N VAL A 277 9.17 -1.94 -24.50
CA VAL A 277 9.01 -1.37 -23.17
C VAL A 277 8.86 -2.48 -22.11
N PRO A 278 9.77 -2.55 -21.12
CA PRO A 278 9.70 -3.56 -20.08
C PRO A 278 8.48 -3.36 -19.19
N VAL A 279 8.02 -4.42 -18.51
CA VAL A 279 6.89 -4.26 -17.57
C VAL A 279 7.27 -3.33 -16.44
N PHE A 280 8.39 -3.61 -15.75
CA PHE A 280 8.98 -2.79 -14.71
C PHE A 280 10.37 -2.35 -15.17
N PHE A 281 10.69 -1.08 -14.94
CA PHE A 281 12.01 -0.51 -15.19
C PHE A 281 12.84 -0.47 -13.89
N PRO A 282 14.18 -0.59 -13.97
CA PRO A 282 14.98 -1.05 -15.11
C PRO A 282 15.04 -2.58 -15.24
N TRP A 283 14.41 -3.29 -14.30
CA TRP A 283 14.40 -4.76 -14.21
C TRP A 283 13.01 -5.31 -14.47
N GLY A 284 12.89 -6.13 -15.51
CA GLY A 284 11.71 -6.91 -15.80
C GLY A 284 11.78 -7.51 -17.21
N PRO A 285 11.26 -8.74 -17.43
CA PRO A 285 11.15 -9.25 -18.77
C PRO A 285 10.29 -8.30 -19.62
N LYS A 286 10.69 -8.19 -20.89
CA LYS A 286 9.91 -7.51 -21.93
C LYS A 286 8.62 -8.26 -22.25
N GLU A 287 8.50 -9.50 -21.80
CA GLU A 287 7.30 -10.33 -21.88
C GLU A 287 6.42 -10.17 -20.63
#